data_AF-X1M5C1-F1
#
_entry.id   AF-X1M5C1-F1
#
_cell.length_a   1.000
_cell.length_b   1.000
_cell.length_c   1.000
_cell.angle_alpha   90.00
_cell.angle_beta   90.00
_cell.angle_gamma   90.00
#
_symmetry.space_group_name_H-M   'P 1'
#
loop_
_entity.id
_entity.type
_entity.pdbx_description
1 polymer ?
#
loop_
_entity_poly.entity_id
_entity_poly.type
_entity_poly.pdbx_seq_one_letter_code
_entity_poly.pdbx_strand_id
1 'polypeptide(L)'
;IEESQSETYDLIVVYSEEDIKSPRDKSRKETKEATPFFGKCDIFNDTYIYFLSKCQETGIRAALAISKDIIGPGLFHGFWTYNKKWIKNQGKIFSNFLYDKFTPKTIEQRKGFELLMSSGDIRIFNDRKLIRIFRDKLKTYEIFKEFAIPSIKIKSLSEEDIYLAKKKLDRLLKEHKYRDDFHDGYMIKDRSRASGLGTGADDFAGTEQQEGNPWLGYPVNQPWELFWLIFGIFQSKGNLFQIQNCLNFG
;
A
#
# COMPACT_ATOMS: atom_id res chain seq x y z
N ILE A 1 -15.17 29.85 24.17
CA ILE A 1 -14.95 28.86 23.10
C ILE A 1 -13.47 28.54 23.16
N GLU A 2 -13.08 27.44 23.79
CA GLU A 2 -11.67 27.03 23.79
C GLU A 2 -11.29 26.68 22.34
N GLU A 3 -10.42 27.47 21.74
CA GLU A 3 -9.67 27.03 20.56
C GLU A 3 -8.87 25.80 20.98
N SER A 4 -9.39 24.61 20.68
CA SER A 4 -8.65 23.37 20.89
C SER A 4 -7.37 23.47 20.07
N GLN A 5 -6.23 23.71 20.73
CA GLN A 5 -4.92 23.74 20.10
C GLN A 5 -4.71 22.42 19.37
N SER A 6 -4.28 22.48 18.11
CA SER A 6 -3.99 21.28 17.33
C SER A 6 -2.68 20.67 17.79
N GLU A 7 -2.70 19.37 18.11
CA GLU A 7 -1.47 18.65 18.39
C GLU A 7 -0.71 18.36 17.10
N THR A 8 0.61 18.51 17.11
CA THR A 8 1.46 18.17 15.97
C THR A 8 2.00 16.75 16.08
N TYR A 9 1.90 16.00 15.00
CA TYR A 9 2.45 14.66 14.83
C TYR A 9 3.50 14.67 13.72
N ASP A 10 4.47 13.77 13.80
CA ASP A 10 5.50 13.62 12.77
C ASP A 10 4.94 12.97 11.51
N LEU A 11 3.94 12.10 11.67
CA LEU A 11 3.34 11.32 10.58
C LEU A 11 1.87 11.04 10.86
N ILE A 12 1.03 11.23 9.84
CA ILE A 12 -0.35 10.77 9.86
C ILE A 12 -0.58 9.81 8.70
N VAL A 13 -1.04 8.61 9.01
CA VAL A 13 -1.51 7.64 8.01
C VAL A 13 -2.99 7.90 7.75
N VAL A 14 -3.35 8.11 6.49
CA VAL A 14 -4.71 8.55 6.11
C VAL A 14 -5.42 7.44 5.35
N TYR A 15 -6.52 6.92 5.90
CA TYR A 15 -7.37 5.91 5.25
C TYR A 15 -8.68 6.49 4.73
N SER A 16 -9.37 5.72 3.91
CA SER A 16 -10.76 6.02 3.56
C SER A 16 -11.67 5.71 4.75
N GLU A 17 -12.74 6.48 4.85
CA GLU A 17 -13.89 6.22 5.70
C GLU A 17 -14.59 4.87 5.43
N GLU A 18 -14.30 4.21 4.30
CA GLU A 18 -14.77 2.86 3.98
C GLU A 18 -14.04 1.77 4.80
N ASP A 19 -12.79 2.03 5.20
CA ASP A 19 -11.89 1.02 5.78
C ASP A 19 -11.76 1.10 7.31
N ILE A 20 -11.97 2.30 7.88
CA ILE A 20 -11.74 2.61 9.30
C ILE A 20 -12.91 3.39 9.89
N LYS A 21 -13.26 3.11 11.15
CA LYS A 21 -14.25 3.89 11.91
C LYS A 21 -13.68 5.24 12.34
N SER A 22 -14.46 6.31 12.22
CA SER A 22 -14.07 7.59 12.81
C SER A 22 -14.01 7.48 14.34
N PRO A 23 -12.97 8.01 14.99
CA PRO A 23 -12.95 8.24 16.44
C PRO A 23 -14.10 9.11 16.96
N ARG A 24 -14.74 9.88 16.07
CA ARG A 24 -15.84 10.79 16.39
C ARG A 24 -17.21 10.16 16.24
N ASP A 25 -17.31 9.00 15.61
CA ASP A 25 -18.58 8.31 15.46
C ASP A 25 -19.04 7.75 16.82
N LYS A 26 -20.22 8.19 17.28
CA LYS A 26 -20.86 7.67 18.49
C LYS A 26 -21.37 6.27 18.22
N SER A 27 -20.68 5.23 18.69
CA SER A 27 -21.19 3.86 18.56
C SER A 27 -22.29 3.61 19.61
N ARG A 28 -23.45 3.09 19.19
CA ARG A 28 -24.60 2.77 20.08
C ARG A 28 -24.30 1.67 21.12
N LYS A 29 -23.18 0.96 21.00
CA LYS A 29 -22.69 -0.06 21.93
C LYS A 29 -21.17 0.01 21.96
N GLU A 30 -20.60 0.83 22.84
CA GLU A 30 -19.17 0.81 23.11
C GLU A 30 -18.84 -0.49 23.85
N THR A 31 -18.60 -1.56 23.11
CA THR A 31 -17.92 -2.74 23.63
C THR A 31 -16.48 -2.35 23.96
N LYS A 32 -15.95 -2.90 25.06
CA LYS A 32 -14.76 -2.46 25.80
C LYS A 32 -13.43 -2.38 25.03
N GLU A 33 -13.39 -2.77 23.76
CA GLU A 33 -12.18 -2.75 22.92
C GLU A 33 -12.54 -2.23 21.53
N ALA A 34 -12.48 -0.91 21.34
CA ALA A 34 -12.74 -0.31 20.03
C ALA A 34 -11.46 -0.32 19.20
N THR A 35 -11.49 -1.02 18.07
CA THR A 35 -10.43 -1.03 17.06
C THR A 35 -10.79 -0.10 15.88
N PRO A 36 -9.79 0.50 15.20
CA PRO A 36 -10.02 1.33 14.02
C PRO A 36 -10.57 0.53 12.84
N PHE A 37 -9.92 -0.59 12.50
CA PHE A 37 -10.31 -1.43 11.37
C PHE A 37 -11.34 -2.49 11.77
N PHE A 38 -12.21 -2.87 10.84
CA PHE A 38 -13.29 -3.83 11.05
C PHE A 38 -13.61 -4.62 9.78
N GLY A 39 -14.36 -5.72 9.91
CA GLY A 39 -14.79 -6.54 8.78
C GLY A 39 -13.60 -7.14 8.02
N LYS A 40 -13.57 -6.98 6.69
CA LYS A 40 -12.46 -7.50 5.86
C LYS A 40 -11.11 -6.82 6.13
N CYS A 41 -11.12 -5.66 6.76
CA CYS A 41 -9.93 -4.87 7.07
C CYS A 41 -9.38 -5.14 8.49
N ASP A 42 -10.02 -6.01 9.28
CA ASP A 42 -9.63 -6.28 10.68
C ASP A 42 -8.18 -6.76 10.83
N ILE A 43 -7.67 -7.50 9.83
CA ILE A 43 -6.27 -7.96 9.74
C ILE A 43 -5.24 -6.82 9.80
N PHE A 44 -5.63 -5.58 9.45
CA PHE A 44 -4.75 -4.44 9.51
C PHE A 44 -4.55 -3.92 10.94
N ASN A 45 -5.38 -4.30 11.91
CA ASN A 45 -5.20 -3.89 13.30
C ASN A 45 -3.82 -4.34 13.82
N ASP A 46 -3.43 -5.61 13.67
CA ASP A 46 -2.13 -6.12 14.13
C ASP A 46 -0.94 -5.43 13.43
N THR A 47 -1.11 -5.19 12.13
CA THR A 47 -0.11 -4.51 11.31
C THR A 47 0.14 -3.09 11.81
N TYR A 48 -0.93 -2.33 12.09
CA TYR A 48 -0.79 -0.97 12.59
C TYR A 48 -0.44 -0.89 14.08
N ILE A 49 -0.77 -1.91 14.88
CA ILE A 49 -0.23 -2.07 16.24
C ILE A 49 1.29 -2.12 16.18
N TYR A 50 1.84 -3.01 15.35
CA TYR A 50 3.28 -3.14 15.17
C TYR A 50 3.91 -1.82 14.68
N PHE A 51 3.35 -1.24 13.61
CA PHE A 51 3.87 0.00 13.02
C PHE A 51 3.89 1.18 14.01
N LEU A 52 2.78 1.44 14.71
CA LEU A 52 2.68 2.55 15.65
C LEU A 52 3.58 2.31 16.87
N SER A 53 3.71 1.05 17.33
CA SER A 53 4.64 0.70 18.41
C SER A 53 6.09 0.97 17.99
N LYS A 54 6.48 0.61 16.77
CA LYS A 54 7.82 0.92 16.22
C LYS A 54 8.07 2.41 16.05
N CYS A 55 7.06 3.18 15.63
CA CYS A 55 7.17 4.64 15.62
C CYS A 55 7.44 5.18 17.03
N GLN A 56 6.67 4.72 18.03
CA GLN A 56 6.86 5.15 19.42
C GLN A 56 8.25 4.79 19.97
N GLU A 57 8.72 3.56 19.75
CA GLU A 57 10.06 3.09 20.15
C GLU A 57 11.19 3.95 19.55
N THR A 58 10.95 4.58 18.41
CA THR A 58 11.93 5.39 17.67
C THR A 58 11.72 6.89 17.84
N GLY A 59 10.83 7.29 18.75
CA GLY A 59 10.54 8.71 19.04
C GLY A 59 9.71 9.41 17.96
N ILE A 60 9.00 8.66 17.11
CA ILE A 60 8.14 9.17 16.05
C ILE A 60 6.69 9.18 16.54
N ARG A 61 6.08 10.35 16.57
CA ARG A 61 4.66 10.53 16.86
C ARG A 61 3.85 10.24 15.60
N ALA A 62 3.27 9.05 15.53
CA ALA A 62 2.42 8.62 14.42
C ALA A 62 0.96 8.44 14.86
N ALA A 63 0.02 8.74 13.97
CA ALA A 63 -1.41 8.54 14.17
C ALA A 63 -2.10 7.99 12.90
N LEU A 64 -3.26 7.37 13.08
CA LEU A 64 -4.18 7.05 11.99
C LEU A 64 -5.30 8.08 11.96
N ALA A 65 -5.61 8.61 10.78
CA ALA A 65 -6.76 9.46 10.54
C ALA A 65 -7.55 8.94 9.33
N ILE A 66 -8.77 9.43 9.17
CA ILE A 66 -9.63 9.08 8.04
C ILE A 66 -9.96 10.31 7.19
N SER A 67 -10.22 10.08 5.91
CA SER A 67 -10.61 11.09 4.92
C SER A 67 -11.81 11.95 5.35
N LYS A 68 -12.81 11.36 6.01
CA LYS A 68 -14.00 12.08 6.53
C LYS A 68 -13.65 13.12 7.60
N ASP A 69 -12.53 12.93 8.30
CA ASP A 69 -12.10 13.80 9.39
C ASP A 69 -11.12 14.88 8.94
N ILE A 70 -10.84 15.01 7.63
CA ILE A 70 -10.05 16.11 7.07
C ILE A 70 -10.80 17.43 7.26
N ILE A 71 -10.12 18.41 7.87
CA ILE A 71 -10.66 19.77 8.09
C ILE A 71 -9.75 20.88 7.56
N GLY A 72 -8.59 20.54 7.01
CA GLY A 72 -7.64 21.50 6.45
C GLY A 72 -6.38 20.82 5.89
N PRO A 73 -5.42 21.60 5.37
CA PRO A 73 -4.15 21.06 4.88
C PRO A 73 -3.41 20.38 6.03
N GLY A 74 -3.13 19.08 5.89
CA GLY A 74 -2.51 18.25 6.94
C GLY A 74 -3.29 18.15 8.26
N LEU A 75 -4.52 18.69 8.34
CA LEU A 75 -5.26 18.88 9.58
C LEU A 75 -6.49 17.97 9.62
N PHE A 76 -6.62 17.23 10.73
CA PHE A 76 -7.70 16.29 10.97
C PHE A 76 -8.38 16.58 12.31
N HIS A 77 -9.67 16.26 12.40
CA HIS A 77 -10.41 16.30 13.65
C HIS A 77 -10.95 14.90 13.93
N GLY A 78 -10.33 14.20 14.88
CA GLY A 78 -10.53 12.76 15.09
C GLY A 78 -9.34 11.96 14.57
N PHE A 79 -8.70 11.19 15.45
CA PHE A 79 -7.60 10.30 15.10
C PHE A 79 -7.45 9.12 16.08
N TRP A 80 -6.78 8.06 15.63
CA TRP A 80 -6.42 6.91 16.44
C TRP A 80 -4.93 6.88 16.72
N THR A 81 -4.59 6.47 17.93
CA THR A 81 -3.22 6.17 18.37
C THR A 81 -3.20 4.81 19.05
N TYR A 82 -2.00 4.24 19.23
CA TYR A 82 -1.83 3.00 19.95
C TYR A 82 -0.84 3.17 21.11
N ASN A 83 -1.23 2.75 22.31
CA ASN A 83 -0.35 2.62 23.47
C ASN A 83 -0.84 1.44 24.32
N LYS A 84 -0.30 0.24 24.04
CA LYS A 84 -0.76 -1.07 24.56
C LYS A 84 -2.21 -1.45 24.23
N LYS A 85 -3.01 -0.47 23.80
CA LYS A 85 -4.38 -0.58 23.30
C LYS A 85 -4.65 0.56 22.33
N TRP A 86 -5.68 0.39 21.50
CA TRP A 86 -6.20 1.44 20.65
C TRP A 86 -6.82 2.57 21.47
N ILE A 87 -6.53 3.81 21.09
CA ILE A 87 -7.03 5.02 21.75
C ILE A 87 -7.71 5.89 20.70
N LYS A 88 -8.97 6.23 20.96
CA LYS A 88 -9.73 7.22 20.19
C LYS A 88 -9.43 8.60 20.72
N ASN A 89 -9.05 9.51 19.84
CA ASN A 89 -8.85 10.91 20.18
C ASN A 89 -9.82 11.76 19.35
N GLN A 90 -10.59 12.62 20.03
CA GLN A 90 -11.54 13.53 19.38
C GLN A 90 -10.96 14.94 19.17
N GLY A 91 -9.68 15.16 19.47
CA GLY A 91 -8.99 16.44 19.28
C GLY A 91 -8.69 16.74 17.80
N LYS A 92 -7.95 17.83 17.58
CA LYS A 92 -7.39 18.19 16.28
C LYS A 92 -5.92 17.77 16.21
N ILE A 93 -5.51 17.18 15.09
CA ILE A 93 -4.09 16.87 14.82
C ILE A 93 -3.64 17.42 13.50
N PHE A 94 -2.36 17.77 13.44
CA PHE A 94 -1.69 18.29 12.28
C PHE A 94 -0.42 17.50 11.98
N SER A 95 -0.11 17.30 10.69
CA SER A 95 1.20 16.85 10.22
C SER A 95 1.50 17.40 8.83
N ASN A 96 2.76 17.74 8.59
CA ASN A 96 3.28 18.03 7.25
C ASN A 96 3.57 16.76 6.44
N PHE A 97 3.68 15.60 7.08
CA PHE A 97 3.97 14.32 6.42
C PHE A 97 2.79 13.37 6.55
N LEU A 98 2.27 12.95 5.40
CA LEU A 98 1.08 12.13 5.28
C LEU A 98 1.38 10.86 4.49
N TYR A 99 0.96 9.72 5.02
CA TYR A 99 0.97 8.45 4.29
C TYR A 99 -0.46 8.11 3.88
N ASP A 100 -0.86 8.54 2.69
CA ASP A 100 -2.23 8.38 2.19
C ASP A 100 -2.47 6.99 1.62
N LYS A 101 -3.27 6.19 2.30
CA LYS A 101 -3.70 4.85 1.85
C LYS A 101 -5.02 4.87 1.07
N PHE A 102 -5.59 6.05 0.80
CA PHE A 102 -6.87 6.16 0.11
C PHE A 102 -6.75 6.75 -1.31
N THR A 103 -7.48 6.16 -2.25
CA THR A 103 -7.67 6.74 -3.60
C THR A 103 -9.08 7.33 -3.66
N PRO A 104 -9.25 8.66 -3.82
CA PRO A 104 -10.57 9.28 -3.91
C PRO A 104 -11.43 8.70 -5.03
N LYS A 105 -12.56 8.09 -4.69
CA LYS A 105 -13.54 7.54 -5.63
C LYS A 105 -14.70 8.51 -5.86
N THR A 106 -15.16 9.17 -4.81
CA THR A 106 -16.31 10.11 -4.83
C THR A 106 -15.89 11.56 -5.03
N ILE A 107 -16.84 12.44 -5.34
CA ILE A 107 -16.60 13.89 -5.47
C ILE A 107 -16.18 14.46 -4.11
N GLU A 108 -16.81 14.00 -3.04
CA GLU A 108 -16.56 14.41 -1.66
C GLU A 108 -15.14 14.04 -1.23
N GLN A 109 -14.71 12.81 -1.52
CA GLN A 109 -13.34 12.36 -1.25
C GLN A 109 -12.31 13.14 -2.05
N ARG A 110 -12.63 13.54 -3.30
CA ARG A 110 -11.74 14.37 -4.11
C ARG A 110 -11.58 15.76 -3.51
N LYS A 111 -12.69 16.40 -3.13
CA LYS A 111 -12.67 17.70 -2.44
C LYS A 111 -11.91 17.63 -1.12
N GLY A 112 -12.13 16.58 -0.32
CA GLY A 112 -11.40 16.36 0.92
C GLY A 112 -9.90 16.20 0.69
N PHE A 113 -9.50 15.46 -0.36
CA PHE A 113 -8.10 15.33 -0.73
C PHE A 113 -7.49 16.63 -1.25
N GLU A 114 -8.22 17.41 -2.07
CA GLU A 114 -7.79 18.74 -2.53
C GLU A 114 -7.58 19.69 -1.35
N LEU A 115 -8.48 19.65 -0.36
CA LEU A 115 -8.33 20.41 0.89
C LEU A 115 -7.09 19.96 1.67
N LEU A 116 -6.88 18.65 1.82
CA LEU A 116 -5.73 18.07 2.51
C LEU A 116 -4.40 18.51 1.89
N MET A 117 -4.38 18.69 0.57
CA MET A 117 -3.21 19.08 -0.23
C MET A 117 -3.20 20.56 -0.64
N SER A 118 -4.05 21.38 -0.03
CA SER A 118 -4.20 22.80 -0.42
C SER A 118 -3.00 23.68 -0.02
N SER A 119 -2.10 23.18 0.84
CA SER A 119 -0.83 23.82 1.18
C SER A 119 0.35 23.08 0.52
N GLY A 120 1.31 23.86 0.00
CA GLY A 120 2.57 23.34 -0.55
C GLY A 120 3.52 22.73 0.47
N ASP A 121 3.27 22.92 1.77
CA ASP A 121 4.08 22.36 2.85
C ASP A 121 3.74 20.89 3.14
N ILE A 122 2.57 20.42 2.69
CA ILE A 122 2.12 19.05 2.90
C ILE A 122 2.81 18.10 1.92
N ARG A 123 3.51 17.11 2.48
CA ARG A 123 4.18 16.04 1.73
C ARG A 123 3.44 14.73 1.92
N ILE A 124 3.02 14.15 0.80
CA ILE A 124 2.49 12.78 0.75
C ILE A 124 3.58 11.82 0.27
N PHE A 125 3.64 10.63 0.85
CA PHE A 125 4.57 9.58 0.41
C PHE A 125 4.18 9.00 -0.96
N ASN A 126 2.90 9.00 -1.30
CA ASN A 126 2.41 8.34 -2.49
C ASN A 126 2.31 9.30 -3.69
N ASP A 127 3.21 9.14 -4.65
CA ASP A 127 3.05 9.76 -5.96
C ASP A 127 1.98 9.00 -6.75
N ARG A 128 0.86 9.67 -7.01
CA ARG A 128 -0.27 9.10 -7.76
C ARG A 128 0.06 8.74 -9.20
N LYS A 129 0.99 9.45 -9.84
CA LYS A 129 1.47 9.09 -11.18
C LYS A 129 2.24 7.78 -11.10
N LEU A 130 3.12 7.61 -10.10
CA LEU A 130 3.84 6.36 -9.88
C LEU A 130 2.87 5.21 -9.54
N ILE A 131 1.90 5.41 -8.66
CA ILE A 131 0.87 4.39 -8.37
C ILE A 131 0.15 3.94 -9.64
N ARG A 132 -0.22 4.88 -10.53
CA ARG A 132 -0.87 4.54 -11.80
C ARG A 132 0.03 3.74 -12.73
N ILE A 133 1.34 3.95 -12.68
CA ILE A 133 2.31 3.15 -13.42
C ILE A 133 2.39 1.75 -12.82
N PHE A 134 2.65 1.64 -11.52
CA PHE A 134 2.85 0.36 -10.83
C PHE A 134 1.60 -0.52 -10.74
N ARG A 135 0.40 0.06 -10.81
CA ARG A 135 -0.85 -0.72 -10.90
C ARG A 135 -0.97 -1.50 -12.21
N ASP A 136 -0.32 -1.06 -13.27
CA ASP A 136 -0.37 -1.71 -14.58
C ASP A 136 0.97 -2.42 -14.83
N LYS A 137 0.98 -3.75 -14.68
CA LYS A 137 2.21 -4.55 -14.79
C LYS A 137 2.90 -4.38 -16.15
N LEU A 138 2.11 -4.31 -17.22
CA LEU A 138 2.65 -4.12 -18.57
C LEU A 138 3.25 -2.72 -18.71
N LYS A 139 2.53 -1.69 -18.25
CA LYS A 139 3.03 -0.31 -18.29
C LYS A 139 4.27 -0.10 -17.43
N THR A 140 4.33 -0.81 -16.29
CA THR A 140 5.51 -0.84 -15.41
C THR A 140 6.70 -1.35 -16.20
N TYR A 141 6.58 -2.48 -16.90
CA TYR A 141 7.63 -2.98 -17.75
C TYR A 141 7.96 -2.00 -18.89
N GLU A 142 6.97 -1.46 -19.59
CA GLU A 142 7.20 -0.53 -20.71
C GLU A 142 8.00 0.72 -20.32
N ILE A 143 7.80 1.23 -19.10
CA ILE A 143 8.51 2.40 -18.56
C ILE A 143 9.86 2.01 -17.96
N PHE A 144 9.93 0.90 -17.22
CA PHE A 144 11.12 0.48 -16.49
C PHE A 144 11.78 -0.77 -17.10
N LYS A 145 11.91 -0.83 -18.44
CA LYS A 145 12.37 -2.03 -19.16
C LYS A 145 13.69 -2.60 -18.66
N GLU A 146 14.60 -1.75 -18.20
CA GLU A 146 15.92 -2.17 -17.70
C GLU A 146 15.86 -2.86 -16.32
N PHE A 147 14.84 -2.53 -15.52
CA PHE A 147 14.74 -2.95 -14.12
C PHE A 147 13.56 -3.90 -13.85
N ALA A 148 12.61 -3.99 -14.79
CA ALA A 148 11.40 -4.77 -14.65
C ALA A 148 11.51 -6.08 -15.42
N ILE A 149 10.83 -7.11 -14.92
CA ILE A 149 10.75 -8.41 -15.59
C ILE A 149 10.05 -8.24 -16.95
N PRO A 150 10.67 -8.71 -18.05
CA PRO A 150 10.08 -8.66 -19.38
C PRO A 150 8.65 -9.18 -19.40
N SER A 151 7.73 -8.35 -19.90
CA SER A 151 6.29 -8.62 -19.87
C SER A 151 5.68 -8.29 -21.23
N ILE A 152 4.70 -9.10 -21.66
CA ILE A 152 4.00 -8.85 -22.92
C ILE A 152 2.49 -9.00 -22.77
N LYS A 153 1.75 -8.22 -23.57
CA LYS A 153 0.30 -8.34 -23.64
C LYS A 153 -0.09 -9.58 -24.45
N ILE A 154 -0.93 -10.42 -23.86
CA ILE A 154 -1.69 -11.44 -24.59
C ILE A 154 -2.99 -10.79 -25.09
N LYS A 155 -3.31 -10.93 -26.38
CA LYS A 155 -4.47 -10.28 -26.99
C LYS A 155 -5.79 -10.96 -26.59
N SER A 156 -5.82 -12.29 -26.61
CA SER A 156 -6.93 -13.14 -26.19
C SER A 156 -6.40 -14.44 -25.58
N LEU A 157 -7.27 -15.21 -24.93
CA LEU A 157 -6.91 -16.54 -24.39
C LEU A 157 -6.90 -17.65 -25.46
N SER A 158 -6.91 -17.30 -26.75
CA SER A 158 -6.73 -18.30 -27.81
C SER A 158 -5.30 -18.83 -27.82
N GLU A 159 -5.14 -20.11 -28.15
CA GLU A 159 -3.83 -20.77 -28.24
C GLU A 159 -2.87 -20.01 -29.19
N GLU A 160 -3.38 -19.53 -30.31
CA GLU A 160 -2.60 -18.75 -31.29
C GLU A 160 -2.07 -17.44 -30.68
N ASP A 161 -2.91 -16.67 -29.98
CA ASP A 161 -2.46 -15.42 -29.36
C ASP A 161 -1.48 -15.67 -28.20
N ILE A 162 -1.68 -16.75 -27.44
CA ILE A 162 -0.74 -17.18 -26.39
C ILE A 162 0.60 -17.58 -27.01
N TYR A 163 0.60 -18.38 -28.07
CA TYR A 163 1.79 -18.79 -28.79
C TYR A 163 2.56 -17.59 -29.37
N LEU A 164 1.85 -16.65 -29.99
CA LEU A 164 2.45 -15.42 -30.51
C LEU A 164 3.03 -14.53 -29.40
N ALA A 165 2.35 -14.46 -28.25
CA ALA A 165 2.87 -13.74 -27.08
C ALA A 165 4.14 -14.40 -26.55
N LYS A 166 4.15 -15.73 -26.39
CA LYS A 166 5.32 -16.52 -25.98
C LYS A 166 6.50 -16.26 -26.90
N LYS A 167 6.32 -16.43 -28.22
CA LYS A 167 7.39 -16.21 -29.22
C LYS A 167 8.01 -14.82 -29.16
N LYS A 168 7.20 -13.80 -28.86
CA LYS A 168 7.69 -12.43 -28.69
C LYS A 168 8.42 -12.25 -27.35
N LEU A 169 7.94 -12.86 -26.28
CA LEU A 169 8.62 -12.82 -24.98
C LEU A 169 9.96 -13.55 -25.04
N ASP A 170 10.02 -14.73 -25.66
CA ASP A 170 11.27 -15.47 -25.95
C ASP A 170 12.32 -14.56 -26.61
N ARG A 171 11.90 -13.76 -27.58
CA ARG A 171 12.79 -12.82 -28.26
C ARG A 171 13.30 -11.73 -27.30
N LEU A 172 12.42 -11.16 -26.50
CA LEU A 172 12.79 -10.15 -25.51
C LEU A 172 13.78 -10.69 -24.47
N LEU A 173 13.57 -11.92 -24.00
CA LEU A 173 14.45 -12.57 -23.02
C LEU A 173 15.84 -12.84 -23.61
N LYS A 174 15.93 -13.30 -24.86
CA LYS A 174 17.20 -13.52 -25.57
C LYS A 174 18.03 -12.24 -25.74
N GLU A 175 17.35 -11.10 -25.93
CA GLU A 175 17.95 -9.79 -26.10
C GLU A 175 18.23 -9.08 -24.74
N HIS A 176 17.80 -9.66 -23.61
CA HIS A 176 17.92 -9.03 -22.30
C HIS A 176 19.36 -9.08 -21.75
N LYS A 177 19.78 -8.01 -21.05
CA LYS A 177 21.12 -7.90 -20.46
C LYS A 177 21.44 -9.03 -19.48
N TYR A 178 20.42 -9.47 -18.73
CA TYR A 178 20.50 -10.55 -17.74
C TYR A 178 19.73 -11.79 -18.19
N ARG A 179 19.91 -12.20 -19.45
CA ARG A 179 19.14 -13.32 -20.03
C ARG A 179 19.30 -14.64 -19.27
N ASP A 180 20.43 -14.83 -18.61
CA ASP A 180 20.77 -16.07 -17.91
C ASP A 180 20.01 -16.20 -16.56
N ASP A 181 19.34 -15.13 -16.11
CA ASP A 181 18.52 -15.12 -14.88
C ASP A 181 17.10 -15.69 -15.12
N PHE A 182 16.73 -15.99 -16.37
CA PHE A 182 15.40 -16.47 -16.72
C PHE A 182 15.42 -17.97 -17.05
N HIS A 183 14.51 -18.71 -16.42
CA HIS A 183 14.28 -20.12 -16.68
C HIS A 183 13.15 -20.34 -17.70
N ASP A 184 12.92 -21.59 -18.11
CA ASP A 184 11.97 -21.98 -19.16
C ASP A 184 10.47 -21.84 -18.79
N GLY A 185 10.18 -21.29 -17.61
CA GLY A 185 8.83 -21.10 -17.09
C GLY A 185 8.19 -19.79 -17.53
N TYR A 186 6.88 -19.82 -17.77
CA TYR A 186 6.08 -18.63 -18.07
C TYR A 186 4.97 -18.46 -17.05
N MET A 187 4.69 -17.21 -16.70
CA MET A 187 3.61 -16.87 -15.77
C MET A 187 2.66 -15.87 -16.41
N ILE A 188 1.38 -16.26 -16.51
CA ILE A 188 0.31 -15.40 -16.98
C ILE A 188 -0.27 -14.65 -15.77
N LYS A 189 -0.44 -13.34 -15.89
CA LYS A 189 -1.02 -12.49 -14.84
C LYS A 189 -2.03 -11.52 -15.42
N ASP A 190 -3.02 -11.17 -14.61
CA ASP A 190 -3.85 -9.99 -14.89
C ASP A 190 -2.99 -8.71 -14.90
N ARG A 191 -3.36 -7.78 -15.78
CA ARG A 191 -2.63 -6.52 -15.99
C ARG A 191 -2.69 -5.59 -14.78
N SER A 192 -3.81 -5.55 -14.07
CA SER A 192 -4.20 -4.49 -13.12
C SER A 192 -4.46 -4.96 -11.69
N ARG A 193 -4.66 -6.27 -11.47
CA ARG A 193 -5.01 -6.82 -10.16
C ARG A 193 -3.78 -7.22 -9.36
N ALA A 194 -3.79 -6.93 -8.06
CA ALA A 194 -2.88 -7.57 -7.12
C ALA A 194 -3.26 -9.05 -6.99
N SER A 195 -2.29 -9.94 -7.13
CA SER A 195 -2.46 -11.39 -7.02
C SER A 195 -3.14 -11.75 -5.69
N GLY A 196 -4.27 -12.48 -5.74
CA GLY A 196 -4.94 -13.05 -4.57
C GLY A 196 -6.35 -12.53 -4.23
N LEU A 197 -6.92 -11.58 -4.97
CA LEU A 197 -8.34 -11.18 -4.83
C LEU A 197 -9.18 -11.78 -5.96
N GLY A 198 -9.44 -13.08 -5.83
CA GLY A 198 -10.41 -13.80 -6.65
C GLY A 198 -11.84 -13.39 -6.27
N THR A 199 -12.57 -12.83 -7.22
CA THR A 199 -14.03 -12.86 -7.22
C THR A 199 -14.46 -13.18 -8.65
N GLY A 200 -14.56 -14.48 -8.95
CA GLY A 200 -15.33 -15.02 -10.07
C GLY A 200 -14.72 -14.85 -11.47
N ALA A 201 -14.44 -15.99 -12.08
CA ALA A 201 -14.13 -16.19 -13.51
C ALA A 201 -12.86 -15.49 -14.02
N ASP A 202 -11.73 -16.17 -13.79
CA ASP A 202 -10.62 -16.41 -14.75
C ASP A 202 -9.31 -16.60 -13.97
N ASP A 203 -9.34 -17.50 -13.00
CA ASP A 203 -8.16 -18.02 -12.32
C ASP A 203 -7.54 -19.12 -13.18
N PHE A 204 -6.56 -18.77 -14.01
CA PHE A 204 -5.58 -19.73 -14.51
C PHE A 204 -4.16 -19.16 -14.37
N ALA A 205 -3.69 -19.16 -13.12
CA ALA A 205 -2.33 -19.63 -12.88
C ALA A 205 -2.40 -21.16 -13.01
N GLY A 206 -1.88 -21.70 -14.11
CA GLY A 206 -1.69 -23.14 -14.24
C GLY A 206 -0.80 -23.63 -13.10
N THR A 207 -1.25 -24.71 -12.46
CA THR A 207 -0.53 -25.45 -11.44
C THR A 207 0.74 -26.06 -12.02
N GLU A 208 1.91 -25.73 -11.48
CA GLU A 208 3.00 -26.69 -11.44
C GLU A 208 2.67 -27.70 -10.35
N GLN A 209 2.18 -28.87 -10.76
CA GLN A 209 2.20 -30.05 -9.89
C GLN A 209 3.64 -30.54 -9.79
N GLN A 210 4.27 -30.34 -8.64
CA GLN A 210 5.05 -31.37 -7.99
C GLN A 210 4.72 -31.39 -6.49
N GLU A 211 4.70 -32.60 -5.95
CA GLU A 211 3.98 -33.02 -4.76
C GLU A 211 4.50 -32.39 -3.45
N GLY A 212 3.57 -32.04 -2.56
CA GLY A 212 3.78 -32.00 -1.12
C GLY A 212 4.36 -30.72 -0.52
N ASN A 213 3.50 -29.73 -0.18
CA ASN A 213 3.44 -29.13 1.17
C ASN A 213 2.38 -28.01 1.31
N PRO A 214 1.88 -27.76 2.54
CA PRO A 214 0.76 -26.89 2.83
C PRO A 214 1.24 -25.45 3.03
N TRP A 215 1.14 -24.64 1.98
CA TRP A 215 1.21 -23.19 2.12
C TRP A 215 0.06 -22.57 1.34
N LEU A 216 -1.12 -22.54 1.97
CA LEU A 216 -2.13 -21.54 1.66
C LEU A 216 -1.57 -20.17 2.12
N GLY A 217 -0.70 -19.60 1.29
CA GLY A 217 -0.21 -18.24 1.48
C GLY A 217 -1.35 -17.26 1.27
N TYR A 218 -1.87 -16.69 2.35
CA TYR A 218 -2.67 -15.47 2.28
C TYR A 218 -1.87 -14.39 1.52
N PRO A 219 -2.50 -13.55 0.70
CA PRO A 219 -1.80 -12.57 -0.10
C PRO A 219 -0.99 -11.61 0.78
N VAL A 220 0.34 -11.74 0.72
CA VAL A 220 1.34 -10.85 1.32
C VAL A 220 1.44 -9.58 0.47
N ASN A 221 0.37 -8.79 0.39
CA ASN A 221 0.30 -7.64 -0.53
C ASN A 221 0.56 -6.27 0.12
N GLN A 222 0.83 -6.17 1.42
CA GLN A 222 1.08 -4.88 2.09
C GLN A 222 2.29 -4.76 3.03
N PRO A 223 3.00 -5.84 3.46
CA PRO A 223 4.21 -5.68 4.28
C PRO A 223 5.34 -4.92 3.57
N TRP A 224 5.45 -5.05 2.24
CA TRP A 224 6.46 -4.35 1.45
C TRP A 224 6.23 -2.82 1.39
N GLU A 225 4.97 -2.36 1.47
CA GLU A 225 4.67 -0.92 1.49
C GLU A 225 4.97 -0.27 2.85
N LEU A 226 4.74 -1.02 3.94
CA LEU A 226 5.19 -0.63 5.27
C LEU A 226 6.71 -0.70 5.38
N PHE A 227 7.36 -1.69 4.75
CA PHE A 227 8.81 -1.73 4.62
C PHE A 227 9.33 -0.45 3.97
N TRP A 228 8.77 0.03 2.85
CA TRP A 228 9.20 1.28 2.23
C TRP A 228 8.92 2.52 3.09
N LEU A 229 7.80 2.56 3.82
CA LEU A 229 7.48 3.66 4.75
C LEU A 229 8.46 3.71 5.92
N ILE A 230 8.64 2.56 6.58
CA ILE A 230 9.60 2.33 7.67
C ILE A 230 11.00 2.69 7.17
N PHE A 231 11.42 2.15 6.03
CA PHE A 231 12.72 2.38 5.42
C PHE A 231 12.95 3.85 5.07
N GLY A 232 11.98 4.54 4.46
CA GLY A 232 12.09 5.96 4.12
C GLY A 232 12.18 6.86 5.36
N ILE A 233 11.40 6.55 6.40
CA ILE A 233 11.47 7.23 7.69
C ILE A 233 12.84 7.01 8.35
N PHE A 234 13.35 5.79 8.37
CA PHE A 234 14.64 5.46 8.96
C PHE A 234 15.82 6.07 8.19
N GLN A 235 15.78 6.09 6.85
CA GLN A 235 16.79 6.78 6.03
C GLN A 235 16.80 8.29 6.27
N SER A 236 15.63 8.91 6.49
CA SER A 236 15.55 10.36 6.73
C SER A 236 16.11 10.81 8.07
N LYS A 237 16.17 9.91 9.07
CA LYS A 237 16.58 10.22 10.45
C LYS A 237 17.95 9.65 10.85
N GLY A 238 18.62 8.86 10.00
CA GLY A 238 19.98 8.38 10.26
C GLY A 238 20.71 7.88 9.02
N ASN A 239 22.00 8.22 8.90
CA ASN A 239 22.98 7.61 7.99
C ASN A 239 23.27 6.14 8.37
N LEU A 240 22.22 5.34 8.56
CA LEU A 240 22.30 3.93 8.92
C LEU A 240 21.61 3.15 7.80
N PHE A 241 22.37 2.24 7.19
CA PHE A 241 22.02 1.34 6.08
C PHE A 241 22.32 1.86 4.67
N GLN A 242 23.57 1.65 4.25
CA GLN A 242 23.93 1.43 2.85
C GLN A 242 23.45 0.02 2.48
N ILE A 243 22.45 -0.11 1.60
CA ILE A 243 22.07 -1.43 1.07
C ILE A 243 23.12 -1.83 0.03
N GLN A 244 23.92 -2.83 0.36
CA GLN A 244 24.52 -3.71 -0.65
C GLN A 244 23.40 -4.60 -1.21
N ASN A 245 23.30 -4.63 -2.54
CA ASN A 245 22.44 -5.55 -3.29
C ASN A 245 22.70 -6.98 -2.81
N CYS A 246 21.77 -7.58 -2.06
CA CYS A 246 21.75 -9.02 -1.89
C CYS A 246 20.95 -9.62 -3.05
N LEU A 247 21.58 -9.63 -4.23
CA LEU A 247 21.38 -10.75 -5.15
C LEU A 247 22.28 -11.85 -4.61
N ASN A 248 21.71 -12.94 -4.12
CA ASN A 248 22.37 -14.22 -4.18
C ASN A 248 21.32 -15.31 -4.44
N PHE A 249 21.52 -15.90 -5.61
CA PHE A 249 20.90 -17.07 -6.19
C PHE A 249 20.98 -18.27 -5.27
N GLY A 250 19.92 -19.08 -5.26
CA GLY A 250 20.00 -20.52 -5.02
C GLY A 250 19.79 -21.22 -6.35
#